data_AF-A0A7W0DUN4-F1
#
_entry.id   AF-A0A7W0DUN4-F1
#
_cell.length_a   1.000
_cell.length_b   1.000
_cell.length_c   1.000
_cell.angle_alpha   90.00
_cell.angle_beta   90.00
_cell.angle_gamma   90.00
#
_symmetry.space_group_name_H-M   'P 1'
#
loop_
_entity.id
_entity.type
_entity.pdbx_description
1 polymer ?
#
loop_
_entity_poly.entity_id
_entity_poly.type
_entity_poly.pdbx_seq_one_letter_code
_entity_poly.pdbx_strand_id
1 'polypeptide(L)' 'MTDHPLPVGARVRHYGQQWPAARAGTATICEAVGPLRDGSYEYRVTAGEDVSRRTGPDNPETREAWWSSDVTIPADEDPS' A
#
# COMPACT_ATOMS: atom_id res chain seq x y z
N MET A 1 9.38 12.73 5.30
CA MET A 1 8.79 12.71 3.94
C MET A 1 9.29 11.44 3.30
N THR A 2 8.38 10.56 2.86
CA THR A 2 8.77 9.34 2.15
C THR A 2 9.26 9.74 0.76
N ASP A 3 10.40 9.18 0.33
CA ASP A 3 10.91 9.38 -1.01
C ASP A 3 10.18 8.43 -1.97
N HIS A 4 9.63 8.98 -3.06
CA HIS A 4 8.89 8.23 -4.07
C HIS A 4 9.65 8.22 -5.40
N PRO A 5 9.62 7.11 -6.17
CA PRO A 5 8.75 5.96 -5.98
C PRO A 5 9.27 4.95 -4.95
N LEU A 6 8.34 4.35 -4.21
CA LEU A 6 8.63 3.14 -3.43
C LEU A 6 8.88 1.95 -4.36
N PRO A 7 9.79 1.02 -4.01
CA PRO A 7 10.14 -0.09 -4.88
C PRO A 7 9.01 -1.13 -4.97
N VAL A 8 8.92 -1.80 -6.13
CA VAL A 8 8.10 -3.02 -6.27
C VAL A 8 8.56 -4.07 -5.26
N GLY A 9 7.60 -4.72 -4.60
CA GLY A 9 7.81 -5.63 -3.48
C GLY A 9 7.78 -4.94 -2.11
N ALA A 10 7.77 -3.61 -2.03
CA ALA A 10 7.68 -2.91 -0.75
C ALA A 10 6.33 -3.16 -0.07
N ARG A 11 6.39 -3.37 1.24
CA ARG A 11 5.21 -3.38 2.11
C ARG A 11 4.79 -1.94 2.38
N VAL A 12 3.53 -1.61 2.14
CA VAL A 12 2.98 -0.26 2.30
C VAL A 12 1.67 -0.23 3.06
N ARG A 13 1.33 0.94 3.60
CA ARG A 13 0.04 1.28 4.21
C ARG A 13 -0.54 2.51 3.51
N HIS A 14 -1.87 2.58 3.46
CA HIS A 14 -2.58 3.67 2.82
C HIS A 14 -3.46 4.44 3.82
N TYR A 15 -3.10 5.69 4.14
CA TYR A 15 -3.83 6.50 5.13
C TYR A 15 -5.01 7.29 4.51
N GLY A 16 -5.13 7.28 3.18
CA GLY A 16 -6.18 8.00 2.44
C GLY A 16 -7.56 7.34 2.45
N GLN A 17 -7.70 6.06 2.80
CA GLN A 17 -9.01 5.42 2.84
C GLN A 17 -9.77 5.82 4.12
N GLN A 18 -10.83 6.60 3.93
CA GLN A 18 -11.70 7.20 4.95
C GLN A 18 -12.44 6.21 5.89
N TRP A 19 -12.13 4.91 5.82
CA TRP A 19 -12.73 3.89 6.67
C TRP A 19 -11.76 3.55 7.80
N PRO A 20 -12.11 3.80 9.08
CA PRO A 20 -11.25 3.49 10.22
C PRO A 20 -10.74 2.04 10.23
N ALA A 21 -11.54 1.10 9.73
CA ALA A 21 -11.19 -0.32 9.60
C ALA A 21 -10.07 -0.58 8.58
N ALA A 22 -9.93 0.26 7.55
CA ALA A 22 -8.93 0.11 6.50
C ALA A 22 -7.53 0.63 6.87
N ARG A 23 -7.42 1.33 8.00
CA ARG A 23 -6.16 1.93 8.48
C ARG A 23 -5.09 0.90 8.87
N ALA A 24 -5.48 -0.36 9.04
CA ALA A 24 -4.58 -1.47 9.39
C ALA A 24 -4.13 -2.29 8.16
N GLY A 25 -4.74 -2.08 7.00
CA GLY A 25 -4.43 -2.83 5.79
C GLY A 25 -3.03 -2.52 5.28
N THR A 26 -2.18 -3.53 5.25
CA THR A 26 -0.92 -3.46 4.51
C THR A 26 -1.13 -4.06 3.12
N ALA A 27 -0.36 -3.61 2.14
CA ALA A 27 -0.33 -4.18 0.80
C ALA A 27 1.10 -4.23 0.26
N THR A 28 1.32 -5.04 -0.77
CA THR A 28 2.61 -5.16 -1.47
C THR A 28 2.52 -4.42 -2.79
N ILE A 29 3.48 -3.55 -3.10
CA ILE A 29 3.57 -2.91 -4.41
C ILE A 29 3.92 -3.95 -5.48
N CYS A 30 3.11 -4.04 -6.52
CA CYS A 30 3.36 -4.86 -7.70
C CYS A 30 3.86 -4.02 -8.88
N GLU A 31 3.44 -2.76 -8.95
CA GLU A 31 3.76 -1.86 -10.05
C GLU A 31 3.79 -0.41 -9.55
N ALA A 32 4.65 0.41 -10.12
CA ALA A 32 4.71 1.85 -9.89
C ALA A 32 4.63 2.58 -11.23
N VAL A 33 3.70 3.52 -11.35
CA VAL A 33 3.45 4.33 -12.55
C VAL A 33 3.69 5.79 -12.22
N GLY A 34 4.51 6.47 -13.03
CA GLY A 34 4.81 7.89 -12.89
C GLY A 34 6.26 8.26 -13.23
N PRO A 35 6.70 9.48 -12.87
CA PRO A 35 5.88 10.51 -12.25
C PRO A 35 4.74 10.98 -13.18
N LEU A 36 3.56 11.22 -12.60
CA LEU A 36 2.43 11.86 -13.26
C LEU A 36 2.71 13.36 -13.46
N ARG A 37 1.79 14.08 -14.11
CA ARG A 37 1.97 15.50 -14.44
C ARG A 37 2.18 16.41 -13.23
N ASP A 38 1.66 16.01 -12.07
CA ASP A 38 1.78 16.71 -10.79
C ASP A 38 2.98 16.23 -9.95
N GLY A 39 3.76 15.28 -10.46
CA GLY A 39 4.91 14.69 -9.77
C GLY A 39 4.55 13.52 -8.84
N SER A 40 3.27 13.15 -8.73
CA SER A 40 2.83 11.98 -7.96
C SER A 40 3.08 10.66 -8.70
N TYR A 41 2.95 9.54 -7.98
CA TYR A 41 3.00 8.19 -8.55
C TYR A 41 1.72 7.43 -8.18
N GLU A 42 1.33 6.49 -9.05
CA GLU A 42 0.30 5.50 -8.75
C GLU A 42 0.94 4.13 -8.55
N TYR A 43 0.51 3.42 -7.52
CA TYR A 43 0.98 2.07 -7.21
C TYR A 43 -0.14 1.06 -7.44
N ARG A 44 0.13 0.03 -8.26
CA ARG A 44 -0.67 -1.19 -8.21
C ARG A 44 -0.18 -1.99 -7.03
N VAL A 45 -1.10 -2.38 -6.15
CA VAL A 45 -0.79 -3.19 -4.98
C VAL A 45 -1.65 -4.44 -4.92
N THR A 46 -1.11 -5.50 -4.33
CA THR A 46 -1.89 -6.64 -3.83
C THR A 46 -2.09 -6.48 -2.34
N ALA A 47 -3.35 -6.38 -1.92
CA ALA A 47 -3.77 -6.29 -0.52
C ALA A 47 -4.47 -7.58 -0.09
N GLY A 48 -4.60 -7.76 1.23
CA GLY A 48 -5.43 -8.82 1.81
C GLY A 48 -6.89 -8.75 1.37
N GLU A 49 -7.57 -9.89 1.32
CA GLU A 49 -9.02 -9.96 1.11
C GLU A 49 -9.80 -9.13 2.15
N ASP A 50 -9.42 -9.24 3.42
CA ASP A 50 -9.89 -8.39 4.51
C ASP A 50 -8.88 -7.27 4.76
N VAL A 51 -9.27 -6.07 4.34
CA VAL A 51 -8.48 -4.84 4.44
C VAL A 51 -8.19 -4.44 5.90
N SER A 52 -8.93 -4.98 6.87
CA SER A 52 -8.75 -4.68 8.29
C SER A 52 -7.76 -5.61 8.99
N ARG A 53 -7.39 -6.72 8.35
CA ARG A 53 -6.48 -7.72 8.92
C ARG A 53 -5.08 -7.57 8.35
N ARG A 54 -4.07 -7.92 9.14
CA ARG A 54 -2.71 -8.15 8.63
C ARG A 54 -2.77 -9.27 7.58
N THR A 55 -2.00 -9.15 6.52
CA THR A 55 -1.96 -10.19 5.49
C THR A 55 -1.15 -11.40 5.96
N GLY A 56 -1.47 -12.56 5.40
CA GLY A 56 -0.90 -13.84 5.80
C GLY A 56 -1.76 -15.00 5.30
N PRO A 57 -1.55 -16.23 5.78
CA PRO A 57 -2.34 -17.39 5.36
C PRO A 57 -3.85 -17.22 5.57
N ASP A 58 -4.25 -16.53 6.64
CA ASP A 58 -5.66 -16.26 6.99
C ASP A 58 -6.24 -15.01 6.31
N ASN A 59 -5.41 -14.25 5.60
CA ASN A 59 -5.79 -13.06 4.84
C ASN A 59 -4.83 -12.90 3.64
N PRO A 60 -4.99 -13.74 2.61
CA PRO A 60 -4.03 -13.82 1.51
C PRO A 60 -4.10 -12.56 0.63
N GLU A 61 -2.97 -12.20 0.04
CA GLU A 61 -2.83 -11.01 -0.81
C GLU A 61 -3.35 -11.25 -2.23
N THR A 62 -4.67 -11.40 -2.38
CA THR A 62 -5.29 -11.72 -3.66
C THR A 62 -5.98 -10.51 -4.31
N ARG A 63 -6.21 -9.44 -3.55
CA ARG A 63 -6.98 -8.30 -4.03
C ARG A 63 -6.08 -7.23 -4.63
N GLU A 64 -6.29 -6.92 -5.90
CA GLU A 64 -5.58 -5.84 -6.57
C GLU A 64 -6.26 -4.49 -6.34
N ALA A 65 -5.46 -3.44 -6.13
CA ALA A 65 -5.92 -2.07 -6.00
C ALA A 65 -4.88 -1.07 -6.53
N TRP A 66 -5.31 0.14 -6.85
CA TRP A 66 -4.43 1.25 -7.23
C TRP A 66 -4.44 2.33 -6.15
N TRP A 67 -3.26 2.71 -5.67
CA TRP A 67 -3.04 3.66 -4.58
C TRP A 67 -2.16 4.83 -5.02
N SER A 68 -2.56 6.07 -4.70
CA SER A 68 -1.70 7.26 -4.91
C SER A 68 -0.55 7.32 -3.91
N SER A 69 0.62 7.79 -4.37
CA SER A 69 1.79 8.07 -3.53
C SER A 69 1.53 9.08 -2.43
N ASP A 70 0.65 10.06 -2.64
CA ASP A 70 0.37 11.12 -1.66
C ASP A 70 -0.12 10.57 -0.31
N VAL A 71 -0.75 9.41 -0.38
CA VAL A 71 -1.41 8.74 0.73
C VAL A 71 -0.84 7.35 1.04
N THR A 72 0.32 7.03 0.47
CA THR A 72 0.99 5.72 0.64
C THR A 72 2.33 5.89 1.34
N ILE A 73 2.54 5.16 2.44
CA ILE A 73 3.81 5.11 3.18
C ILE A 73 4.31 3.67 3.29
N PRO A 74 5.62 3.47 3.53
CA PRO A 74 6.14 2.19 3.96
C PRO A 74 5.37 1.69 5.18
N ALA A 75 4.99 0.41 5.16
CA ALA A 75 4.59 -0.25 6.38
C ALA A 75 5.88 -0.45 7.19
N ASP A 76 6.04 0.29 8.29
CA ASP A 76 7.14 0.07 9.22
C ASP A 76 7.20 -1.43 9.57
N GLU A 77 8.37 -2.03 9.40
CA GLU A 77 8.63 -3.35 9.96
C GLU A 77 8.59 -3.17 11.47
N ASP A 78 7.50 -3.61 12.12
CA ASP A 78 7.42 -3.72 13.58
C ASP A 78 8.78 -4.23 14.09
N PRO A 79 9.56 -3.46 14.87
CA PRO A 79 10.80 -3.95 15.43
C PRO A 79 10.42 -5.13 16.34
N SER A 80 11.03 -6.27 16.03
CA SER A 80 10.84 -7.56 16.71
C SER A 80 10.98 -7.48 18.23
#